data_AF-A0A4Q4B5Z3-F1
#
_entry.id   AF-A0A4Q4B5Z3-F1
#
_cell.length_a   1.000
_cell.length_b   1.000
_cell.length_c   1.000
_cell.angle_alpha   90.00
_cell.angle_beta   90.00
_cell.angle_gamma   90.00
#
_symmetry.space_group_name_H-M   'P 1'
#
loop_
_entity.id
_entity.type
_entity.pdbx_description
1 polymer ?
#
loop_
_entity_poly.entity_id
_entity_poly.type
_entity_poly.pdbx_seq_one_letter_code
_entity_poly.pdbx_strand_id
1 'polypeptide(L)'
;MEISREAILNKTHYGLQIYAYVLRLYYPDTTVLSVKGRDCGITRNPFNGGKETLRIHIDGVIATHRDTELKTFSGDVFDFAQYHFRITDEEELLLKINQELHLNLEVKEKDELDWLNNPDDTWFAYCSFFKAPVRNVFPAETMRLHQVFALITSDKYKRITEDLRAITDVKEARKFKANRFDYVTFSGTFEKRNDSNLLEHSNLLTIDFDHLDNLQELKKQLLNDEYFETEMLFTSPSGDGLKWIIRIDVSEVTHSEYFTAVANYIKHTYNIEVDQSGKDVSRACFLPYDPTAFLHKRHQVL
;
A
#
# COMPACT_ATOMS: atom_id res chain seq x y z
N MET A 1 -22.17 -13.61 9.53
CA MET A 1 -22.05 -12.56 10.57
C MET A 1 -20.68 -12.74 11.17
N GLU A 2 -19.85 -11.70 11.02
CA GLU A 2 -18.47 -11.72 11.51
C GLU A 2 -18.43 -11.77 13.04
N ILE A 3 -17.38 -12.40 13.55
CA ILE A 3 -17.14 -12.48 14.98
C ILE A 3 -16.85 -11.10 15.56
N SER A 4 -17.60 -10.72 16.60
CA SER A 4 -17.43 -9.49 17.36
C SER A 4 -18.11 -9.63 18.72
N ARG A 5 -17.82 -8.75 19.68
CA ARG A 5 -18.55 -8.72 20.97
C ARG A 5 -20.05 -8.65 20.75
N GLU A 6 -20.50 -7.75 19.87
CA GLU A 6 -21.92 -7.56 19.55
C GLU A 6 -22.56 -8.83 18.97
N ALA A 7 -21.89 -9.46 17.99
CA ALA A 7 -22.37 -10.70 17.38
C ALA A 7 -22.50 -11.84 18.39
N ILE A 8 -21.53 -11.95 19.31
CA ILE A 8 -21.56 -12.93 20.39
C ILE A 8 -22.70 -12.62 21.36
N LEU A 9 -22.86 -11.39 21.82
CA LEU A 9 -23.95 -11.00 22.74
C LEU A 9 -25.33 -11.28 22.12
N ASN A 10 -25.50 -11.00 20.83
CA ASN A 10 -26.73 -11.29 20.09
C ASN A 10 -27.05 -12.78 20.05
N LYS A 11 -26.05 -13.65 19.88
CA LYS A 11 -26.24 -15.11 19.88
C LYS A 11 -26.35 -15.73 21.27
N THR A 12 -25.81 -15.08 22.29
CA THR A 12 -25.70 -15.63 23.65
C THR A 12 -26.69 -15.05 24.65
N HIS A 13 -27.71 -14.35 24.16
CA HIS A 13 -28.73 -13.68 24.97
C HIS A 13 -28.09 -12.72 26.00
N TYR A 14 -27.46 -11.67 25.48
CA TYR A 14 -26.71 -10.67 26.25
C TYR A 14 -25.49 -11.24 26.99
N GLY A 15 -25.01 -12.44 26.64
CA GLY A 15 -23.90 -13.11 27.34
C GLY A 15 -24.32 -14.10 28.41
N LEU A 16 -25.62 -14.24 28.72
CA LEU A 16 -26.06 -15.19 29.75
C LEU A 16 -25.71 -16.64 29.43
N GLN A 17 -25.70 -17.03 28.15
CA GLN A 17 -25.27 -18.37 27.75
C GLN A 17 -23.78 -18.63 28.04
N ILE A 18 -22.93 -17.59 28.02
CA ILE A 18 -21.50 -17.72 28.35
C ILE A 18 -21.35 -17.94 29.86
N TYR A 19 -22.03 -17.14 30.69
CA TYR A 19 -22.08 -17.39 32.14
C TYR A 19 -22.56 -18.79 32.46
N ALA A 20 -23.68 -19.21 31.86
CA ALA A 20 -24.23 -20.54 32.09
C ALA A 20 -23.29 -21.66 31.61
N TYR A 21 -22.61 -21.47 30.47
CA TYR A 21 -21.59 -22.39 29.97
C TYR A 21 -20.48 -22.57 30.99
N VAL A 22 -19.82 -21.47 31.37
CA VAL A 22 -18.70 -21.50 32.33
C VAL A 22 -19.14 -22.11 33.66
N LEU A 23 -20.27 -21.68 34.23
CA LEU A 23 -20.73 -22.20 35.52
C LEU A 23 -21.05 -23.71 35.47
N ARG A 24 -21.57 -24.24 34.36
CA ARG A 24 -21.83 -25.69 34.19
C ARG A 24 -20.55 -26.52 34.18
N LEU A 25 -19.42 -25.96 33.75
CA LEU A 25 -18.13 -26.66 33.82
C LEU A 25 -17.66 -26.84 35.27
N TYR A 26 -18.01 -25.92 36.17
CA TYR A 26 -17.69 -26.03 37.60
C TYR A 26 -18.76 -26.80 38.40
N TYR A 27 -20.02 -26.71 37.98
CA TYR A 27 -21.18 -27.27 38.69
C TYR A 27 -22.06 -28.09 37.73
N PRO A 28 -21.57 -29.25 37.25
CA PRO A 28 -22.32 -30.09 36.32
C PRO A 28 -23.63 -30.59 36.95
N ASP A 29 -24.62 -30.86 36.10
CA ASP A 29 -25.93 -31.43 36.47
C ASP A 29 -26.75 -30.60 37.48
N THR A 30 -26.40 -29.33 37.68
CA THR A 30 -27.14 -28.41 38.55
C THR A 30 -27.74 -27.25 37.77
N THR A 31 -28.77 -26.62 38.35
CA THR A 31 -29.24 -25.33 37.85
C THR A 31 -28.26 -24.25 38.30
N VAL A 32 -27.47 -23.74 37.35
CA VAL A 32 -26.40 -22.76 37.63
C VAL A 32 -26.85 -21.30 37.54
N LEU A 33 -27.95 -21.05 36.84
CA LEU A 33 -28.45 -19.70 36.60
C LEU A 33 -29.98 -19.73 36.50
N SER A 34 -30.62 -18.77 37.14
CA SER A 34 -32.05 -18.48 37.00
C SER A 34 -32.21 -17.08 36.45
N VAL A 35 -33.27 -16.79 35.70
CA VAL A 35 -33.47 -15.45 35.11
C VAL A 35 -34.89 -14.97 35.43
N LYS A 36 -35.01 -13.79 36.05
CA LYS A 36 -36.28 -13.12 36.32
C LYS A 36 -36.21 -11.67 35.80
N GLY A 37 -36.71 -11.47 34.58
CA GLY A 37 -36.56 -10.20 33.87
C GLY A 37 -35.09 -9.97 33.51
N ARG A 38 -34.47 -8.94 34.10
CA ARG A 38 -33.04 -8.62 33.92
C ARG A 38 -32.14 -9.03 35.08
N ASP A 39 -32.69 -9.58 36.16
CA ASP A 39 -31.92 -10.05 37.32
C ASP A 39 -31.78 -11.58 37.26
N CYS A 40 -30.56 -12.07 37.46
CA CYS A 40 -30.28 -13.51 37.55
C CYS A 40 -30.14 -14.01 39.00
N GLY A 41 -30.28 -13.11 39.98
CA GLY A 41 -30.10 -13.43 41.39
C GLY A 41 -28.64 -13.68 41.75
N ILE A 42 -28.44 -14.31 42.91
CA ILE A 42 -27.13 -14.75 43.39
C ILE A 42 -26.96 -16.23 43.07
N THR A 43 -25.80 -16.60 42.54
CA THR A 43 -25.40 -17.97 42.26
C THR A 43 -23.97 -18.22 42.79
N ARG A 44 -23.49 -19.45 42.61
CA ARG A 44 -22.17 -19.88 43.06
C ARG A 44 -21.05 -19.24 42.23
N ASN A 45 -20.04 -18.68 42.90
CA ASN A 45 -18.86 -18.13 42.25
C ASN A 45 -17.71 -19.17 42.23
N PRO A 46 -17.34 -19.74 41.06
CA PRO A 46 -16.21 -20.65 40.98
C PRO A 46 -14.87 -20.00 41.35
N PHE A 47 -14.78 -18.68 41.29
CA PHE A 47 -13.59 -17.89 41.60
C PHE A 47 -13.57 -17.36 43.05
N ASN A 48 -14.59 -17.68 43.86
CA ASN A 48 -14.62 -17.43 45.31
C ASN A 48 -14.96 -18.72 46.08
N GLY A 49 -14.24 -19.80 45.78
CA GLY A 49 -14.38 -21.08 46.49
C GLY A 49 -15.75 -21.76 46.31
N GLY A 50 -16.54 -21.35 45.31
CA GLY A 50 -17.85 -21.90 45.02
C GLY A 50 -18.98 -21.50 45.98
N LYS A 51 -18.78 -20.43 46.74
CA LYS A 51 -19.82 -19.81 47.58
C LYS A 51 -20.89 -19.11 46.75
N GLU A 52 -22.10 -18.99 47.28
CA GLU A 52 -23.21 -18.23 46.67
C GLU A 52 -22.99 -16.72 46.81
N THR A 53 -22.05 -16.18 46.05
CA THR A 53 -21.63 -14.76 46.11
C THR A 53 -21.66 -14.05 44.76
N LEU A 54 -21.84 -14.77 43.65
CA LEU A 54 -21.83 -14.18 42.30
C LEU A 54 -23.22 -13.65 41.96
N ARG A 55 -23.37 -12.33 41.83
CA ARG A 55 -24.61 -11.71 41.33
C ARG A 55 -24.46 -11.34 39.86
N ILE A 56 -25.36 -11.82 39.02
CA ILE A 56 -25.39 -11.53 37.57
C ILE A 56 -26.62 -10.70 37.24
N HIS A 57 -26.46 -9.69 36.40
CA HIS A 57 -27.52 -8.78 35.97
C HIS A 57 -27.33 -8.39 34.50
N ILE A 58 -28.42 -8.15 33.77
CA ILE A 58 -28.34 -7.62 32.39
C ILE A 58 -28.40 -6.09 32.46
N ASP A 59 -27.30 -5.43 32.13
CA ASP A 59 -27.20 -3.97 32.03
C ASP A 59 -27.19 -3.53 30.56
N GLY A 60 -28.22 -2.80 30.14
CA GLY A 60 -28.41 -2.43 28.74
C GLY A 60 -28.48 -3.64 27.79
N VAL A 61 -27.40 -3.88 27.06
CA VAL A 61 -27.25 -4.95 26.04
C VAL A 61 -26.21 -6.01 26.44
N ILE A 62 -25.75 -6.01 27.68
CA ILE A 62 -24.69 -6.93 28.15
C ILE A 62 -24.96 -7.40 29.58
N ALA A 63 -24.68 -8.68 29.85
CA ALA A 63 -24.71 -9.23 31.18
C ALA A 63 -23.42 -8.86 31.94
N THR A 64 -23.58 -8.39 33.16
CA THR A 64 -22.51 -8.02 34.08
C THR A 64 -22.61 -8.81 35.38
N HIS A 65 -21.50 -8.89 36.10
CA HIS A 65 -21.41 -9.57 37.37
C HIS A 65 -20.72 -8.72 38.43
N ARG A 66 -21.03 -9.03 39.68
CA ARG A 66 -20.30 -8.58 40.86
C ARG A 66 -20.34 -9.65 41.94
N ASP A 67 -19.25 -9.80 42.68
CA ASP A 67 -19.23 -10.64 43.87
C ASP A 67 -19.67 -9.85 45.11
N THR A 68 -20.44 -10.48 46.00
CA THR A 68 -20.94 -9.85 47.23
C THR A 68 -19.89 -9.76 48.34
N GLU A 69 -18.84 -10.60 48.30
CA GLU A 69 -17.72 -10.61 49.26
C GLU A 69 -16.45 -9.98 48.65
N LEU A 70 -16.13 -10.32 47.40
CA LEU A 70 -14.95 -9.86 46.66
C LEU A 70 -15.26 -8.60 45.86
N LYS A 71 -15.13 -7.42 46.49
CA LYS A 71 -15.47 -6.12 45.87
C LYS A 71 -14.76 -5.82 44.55
N THR A 72 -13.59 -6.40 44.31
CA THR A 72 -12.81 -6.22 43.08
C THR A 72 -13.20 -7.20 41.98
N PHE A 73 -13.99 -8.23 42.29
CA PHE A 73 -14.48 -9.19 41.31
C PHE A 73 -15.82 -8.72 40.73
N SER A 74 -15.72 -7.82 39.75
CA SER A 74 -16.85 -7.29 39.00
C SER A 74 -16.42 -6.99 37.58
N GLY A 75 -17.32 -7.13 36.63
CA GLY A 75 -17.05 -6.90 35.22
C GLY A 75 -18.21 -7.36 34.35
N ASP A 76 -17.99 -7.48 33.06
CA ASP A 76 -18.95 -8.04 32.14
C ASP A 76 -18.74 -9.54 31.89
N VAL A 77 -19.55 -10.09 31.00
CA VAL A 77 -19.48 -11.50 30.60
C VAL A 77 -18.13 -11.89 29.99
N PHE A 78 -17.49 -10.99 29.24
CA PHE A 78 -16.21 -11.26 28.62
C PHE A 78 -15.11 -11.28 29.67
N ASP A 79 -15.13 -10.36 30.65
CA ASP A 79 -14.21 -10.41 31.80
C ASP A 79 -14.33 -11.76 32.53
N PHE A 80 -15.56 -12.21 32.77
CA PHE A 80 -15.80 -13.50 33.42
C PHE A 80 -15.27 -14.69 32.59
N ALA A 81 -15.42 -14.64 31.26
CA ALA A 81 -14.87 -15.63 30.35
C ALA A 81 -13.32 -15.59 30.32
N GLN A 82 -12.70 -14.40 30.36
CA GLN A 82 -11.24 -14.25 30.47
C GLN A 82 -10.70 -14.92 31.73
N TYR A 83 -11.37 -14.74 32.88
CA TYR A 83 -11.01 -15.40 34.13
C TYR A 83 -11.03 -16.94 34.01
N HIS A 84 -12.03 -17.49 33.32
CA HIS A 84 -12.14 -18.92 33.10
C HIS A 84 -11.10 -19.47 32.11
N PHE A 85 -11.05 -18.89 30.91
CA PHE A 85 -10.20 -19.38 29.82
C PHE A 85 -8.73 -18.97 29.96
N ARG A 86 -8.42 -18.02 30.85
CA ARG A 86 -7.07 -17.44 31.06
C ARG A 86 -6.50 -16.81 29.79
N ILE A 87 -7.36 -16.17 29.01
CA ILE A 87 -7.01 -15.48 27.77
C ILE A 87 -7.14 -13.97 28.01
N THR A 88 -6.10 -13.21 27.69
CA THR A 88 -6.09 -11.74 27.84
C THR A 88 -6.28 -11.01 26.52
N ASP A 89 -5.90 -11.64 25.40
CA ASP A 89 -6.12 -11.10 24.06
C ASP A 89 -7.61 -11.19 23.69
N GLU A 90 -8.17 -10.11 23.16
CA GLU A 90 -9.61 -10.04 22.85
C GLU A 90 -9.97 -10.91 21.64
N GLU A 91 -9.17 -10.90 20.57
CA GLU A 91 -9.45 -11.70 19.37
C GLU A 91 -9.45 -13.20 19.71
N GLU A 92 -8.43 -13.66 20.45
CA GLU A 92 -8.32 -15.04 20.92
C GLU A 92 -9.51 -15.43 21.83
N LEU A 93 -9.95 -14.53 22.72
CA LEU A 93 -11.09 -14.78 23.61
C LEU A 93 -12.39 -14.96 22.81
N LEU A 94 -12.67 -14.07 21.86
CA LEU A 94 -13.88 -14.16 21.05
C LEU A 94 -13.89 -15.46 20.25
N LEU A 95 -12.75 -15.82 19.65
CA LEU A 95 -12.57 -17.09 18.93
C LEU A 95 -12.84 -18.29 19.85
N LYS A 96 -12.29 -18.28 21.06
CA LYS A 96 -12.52 -19.32 22.05
C LYS A 96 -13.99 -19.45 22.42
N ILE A 97 -14.69 -18.34 22.67
CA ILE A 97 -16.13 -18.34 22.96
C ILE A 97 -16.94 -18.87 21.77
N ASN A 98 -16.62 -18.43 20.55
CA ASN A 98 -17.29 -18.89 19.32
C ASN A 98 -17.14 -20.41 19.13
N GLN A 99 -15.95 -20.94 19.42
CA GLN A 99 -15.64 -22.38 19.35
C GLN A 99 -16.40 -23.17 20.43
N GLU A 100 -16.27 -22.79 21.70
CA GLU A 100 -16.79 -23.54 22.85
C GLU A 100 -18.33 -23.54 22.91
N LEU A 101 -18.96 -22.45 22.48
CA LEU A 101 -20.43 -22.34 22.42
C LEU A 101 -21.01 -22.70 21.05
N HIS A 102 -20.17 -23.11 20.09
CA HIS A 102 -20.59 -23.45 18.72
C HIS A 102 -21.46 -22.36 18.06
N LEU A 103 -21.04 -21.09 18.18
CA LEU A 103 -21.86 -19.96 17.75
C LEU A 103 -21.93 -19.79 16.22
N ASN A 104 -21.01 -20.45 15.48
CA ASN A 104 -20.92 -20.40 14.02
C ASN A 104 -20.82 -18.97 13.47
N LEU A 105 -20.02 -18.12 14.12
CA LEU A 105 -19.65 -16.81 13.61
C LEU A 105 -18.46 -16.92 12.66
N GLU A 106 -18.46 -16.11 11.61
CA GLU A 106 -17.41 -16.08 10.58
C GLU A 106 -16.14 -15.44 11.14
N VAL A 107 -15.01 -16.10 10.92
CA VAL A 107 -13.67 -15.58 11.24
C VAL A 107 -13.10 -15.03 9.94
N LYS A 108 -12.72 -13.75 9.92
CA LYS A 108 -11.99 -13.20 8.77
C LYS A 108 -10.61 -13.83 8.71
N GLU A 109 -10.27 -14.43 7.58
CA GLU A 109 -8.87 -14.72 7.26
C GLU A 109 -8.15 -13.38 7.13
N LYS A 110 -7.15 -13.16 7.99
CA LYS A 110 -6.24 -12.01 7.87
C LYS A 110 -5.29 -12.36 6.73
N ASP A 111 -5.33 -11.60 5.65
CA ASP A 111 -4.34 -11.73 4.58
C ASP A 111 -2.98 -11.28 5.15
N GLU A 112 -2.13 -12.25 5.48
CA GLU A 112 -0.80 -12.00 6.05
C GLU A 112 0.11 -11.18 5.11
N LEU A 113 -0.28 -11.01 3.83
CA LEU A 113 0.45 -10.24 2.83
C LEU A 113 -0.16 -8.87 2.57
N ASP A 114 -1.23 -8.48 3.26
CA ASP A 114 -1.88 -7.17 3.04
C ASP A 114 -0.90 -6.00 3.28
N TRP A 115 0.11 -6.19 4.14
CA TRP A 115 1.15 -5.20 4.37
C TRP A 115 2.04 -4.91 3.15
N LEU A 116 2.15 -5.83 2.17
CA LEU A 116 2.85 -5.57 0.90
C LEU A 116 2.11 -4.53 0.05
N ASN A 117 0.84 -4.29 0.31
CA ASN A 117 0.02 -3.30 -0.37
C ASN A 117 -0.05 -1.97 0.36
N ASN A 118 0.53 -1.88 1.57
CA ASN A 118 0.66 -0.60 2.24
C ASN A 118 1.62 0.32 1.47
N PRO A 119 1.39 1.65 1.52
CA PRO A 119 2.31 2.63 0.96
C PRO A 119 3.73 2.44 1.53
N ASP A 120 4.71 2.33 0.64
CA ASP A 120 6.14 2.27 1.00
C ASP A 120 6.71 3.69 1.05
N ASP A 121 6.68 4.28 2.25
CA ASP A 121 7.15 5.65 2.51
C ASP A 121 8.67 5.72 2.78
N THR A 122 9.41 4.64 2.55
CA THR A 122 10.83 4.57 2.91
C THR A 122 11.73 5.40 1.99
N TRP A 123 11.24 5.79 0.80
CA TRP A 123 12.00 6.56 -0.16
C TRP A 123 11.11 7.41 -1.09
N PHE A 124 11.46 8.69 -1.19
CA PHE A 124 10.85 9.62 -2.14
C PHE A 124 11.89 10.07 -3.17
N ALA A 125 11.61 9.84 -4.45
CA ALA A 125 12.44 10.35 -5.54
C ALA A 125 11.98 11.74 -5.99
N TYR A 126 12.91 12.69 -6.02
CA TYR A 126 12.67 14.04 -6.52
C TYR A 126 13.43 14.30 -7.81
N CYS A 127 12.79 15.01 -8.75
CA CYS A 127 13.38 15.40 -10.02
C CYS A 127 13.12 16.88 -10.30
N SER A 128 14.03 17.53 -11.04
CA SER A 128 13.79 18.88 -11.50
C SER A 128 12.85 18.90 -12.71
N PHE A 129 11.87 19.81 -12.68
CA PHE A 129 10.94 20.09 -13.76
C PHE A 129 11.29 21.40 -14.45
N PHE A 130 11.23 21.41 -15.78
CA PHE A 130 11.62 22.53 -16.63
C PHE A 130 10.51 22.86 -17.62
N LYS A 131 10.22 24.14 -17.75
CA LYS A 131 9.32 24.64 -18.79
C LYS A 131 10.00 24.64 -20.16
N ALA A 132 9.26 24.27 -21.21
CA ALA A 132 9.69 24.44 -22.58
C ALA A 132 10.17 25.88 -22.84
N PRO A 133 11.14 26.09 -23.76
CA PRO A 133 11.84 25.09 -24.58
C PRO A 133 12.98 24.36 -23.85
N VAL A 134 13.56 23.31 -24.44
CA VAL A 134 14.69 22.53 -23.83
C VAL A 134 15.95 23.33 -23.52
N ARG A 135 16.10 24.51 -24.14
CA ARG A 135 17.16 25.50 -23.83
C ARG A 135 16.93 26.27 -22.53
N ASN A 136 15.72 26.21 -21.95
CA ASN A 136 15.49 26.67 -20.60
C ASN A 136 16.08 25.65 -19.63
N VAL A 137 17.24 25.98 -19.07
CA VAL A 137 18.05 25.09 -18.24
C VAL A 137 17.92 25.37 -16.74
N PHE A 138 17.00 26.25 -16.34
CA PHE A 138 16.74 26.51 -14.92
C PHE A 138 15.42 25.83 -14.53
N PRO A 139 15.41 25.02 -13.46
CA PRO A 139 14.21 24.32 -13.04
C PRO A 139 13.14 25.34 -12.61
N ALA A 140 11.90 25.07 -12.97
CA ALA A 140 10.76 25.81 -12.46
C ALA A 140 10.33 25.27 -11.08
N GLU A 141 10.37 23.94 -10.92
CA GLU A 141 9.84 23.25 -9.74
C GLU A 141 10.64 21.96 -9.49
N THR A 142 10.56 21.44 -8.26
CA THR A 142 10.99 20.08 -7.91
C THR A 142 9.75 19.20 -7.78
N MET A 143 9.75 18.03 -8.43
CA MET A 143 8.57 17.16 -8.52
C MET A 143 8.89 15.71 -8.09
N ARG A 144 7.90 15.05 -7.49
CA ARG A 144 7.87 13.60 -7.26
C ARG A 144 7.23 12.86 -8.43
N LEU A 145 7.45 11.54 -8.53
CA LEU A 145 6.97 10.74 -9.67
C LEU A 145 5.44 10.78 -9.87
N HIS A 146 4.61 10.73 -8.83
CA HIS A 146 3.15 10.89 -9.03
C HIS A 146 2.75 12.25 -9.60
N GLN A 147 3.49 13.31 -9.28
CA GLN A 147 3.18 14.63 -9.82
C GLN A 147 3.48 14.63 -11.32
N VAL A 148 4.61 14.06 -11.74
CA VAL A 148 4.94 13.87 -13.16
C VAL A 148 3.91 12.96 -13.85
N PHE A 149 3.54 11.85 -13.19
CA PHE A 149 2.52 10.92 -13.67
C PHE A 149 1.18 11.60 -13.93
N ALA A 150 0.71 12.41 -12.98
CA ALA A 150 -0.52 13.18 -13.12
C ALA A 150 -0.45 14.15 -14.30
N LEU A 151 0.71 14.77 -14.56
CA LEU A 151 0.86 15.63 -15.74
C LEU A 151 0.72 14.85 -17.05
N ILE A 152 1.40 13.70 -17.20
CA ILE A 152 1.42 12.94 -18.45
C ILE A 152 0.15 12.12 -18.70
N THR A 153 -0.61 11.79 -17.66
CA THR A 153 -1.90 11.09 -17.79
C THR A 153 -3.09 12.04 -17.93
N SER A 154 -2.93 13.32 -17.55
CA SER A 154 -3.93 14.37 -17.78
C SER A 154 -3.91 14.92 -19.21
N ASP A 155 -4.96 15.65 -19.60
CA ASP A 155 -5.03 16.30 -20.91
C ASP A 155 -4.00 17.44 -21.13
N LYS A 156 -3.18 17.80 -20.13
CA LYS A 156 -2.21 18.90 -20.21
C LYS A 156 -1.30 18.83 -21.45
N TYR A 157 -0.79 17.66 -21.78
CA TYR A 157 0.11 17.46 -22.93
C TYR A 157 -0.58 16.80 -24.13
N LYS A 158 -1.91 16.62 -24.10
CA LYS A 158 -2.64 15.87 -25.13
C LYS A 158 -2.50 16.52 -26.49
N ARG A 159 -2.89 17.80 -26.59
CA ARG A 159 -2.88 18.53 -27.86
C ARG A 159 -1.48 18.62 -28.47
N ILE A 160 -0.48 18.98 -27.66
CA ILE A 160 0.92 19.10 -28.12
C ILE A 160 1.51 17.74 -28.56
N THR A 161 1.10 16.65 -27.93
CA THR A 161 1.50 15.29 -28.32
C THR A 161 0.86 14.87 -29.64
N GLU A 162 -0.44 15.14 -29.81
CA GLU A 162 -1.15 14.93 -31.08
C GLU A 162 -0.55 15.75 -32.22
N ASP A 163 -0.27 17.04 -31.97
CA ASP A 163 0.36 17.93 -32.96
C ASP A 163 1.77 17.42 -33.35
N LEU A 164 2.58 16.96 -32.40
CA LEU A 164 3.89 16.35 -32.69
C LEU A 164 3.75 15.11 -33.58
N ARG A 165 2.82 14.21 -33.25
CA ARG A 165 2.61 12.95 -33.97
C ARG A 165 2.04 13.14 -35.39
N ALA A 166 1.42 14.29 -35.65
CA ALA A 166 0.96 14.66 -36.99
C ALA A 166 2.11 15.15 -37.92
N ILE A 167 3.29 15.48 -37.38
CA ILE A 167 4.43 15.97 -38.17
C ILE A 167 5.17 14.78 -38.78
N THR A 168 5.18 14.69 -40.12
CA THR A 168 5.85 13.60 -40.85
C THR A 168 7.34 13.86 -41.08
N ASP A 169 7.76 15.13 -41.15
CA ASP A 169 9.18 15.47 -41.33
C ASP A 169 9.94 15.33 -40.01
N VAL A 170 10.93 14.44 -39.99
CA VAL A 170 11.70 14.10 -38.78
C VAL A 170 12.44 15.32 -38.20
N LYS A 171 12.95 16.22 -39.05
CA LYS A 171 13.69 17.40 -38.58
C LYS A 171 12.73 18.41 -37.95
N GLU A 172 11.57 18.61 -38.56
CA GLU A 172 10.50 19.44 -38.01
C GLU A 172 9.97 18.89 -36.69
N ALA A 173 9.69 17.58 -36.61
CA ALA A 173 9.23 16.92 -35.39
C ALA A 173 10.25 17.07 -34.24
N ARG A 174 11.55 16.89 -34.53
CA ARG A 174 12.62 17.11 -33.54
C ARG A 174 12.67 18.56 -33.07
N LYS A 175 12.54 19.53 -33.99
CA LYS A 175 12.51 20.96 -33.66
C LYS A 175 11.27 21.32 -32.85
N PHE A 176 10.10 20.78 -33.20
CA PHE A 176 8.85 20.98 -32.50
C PHE A 176 8.98 20.48 -31.06
N LYS A 177 9.43 19.23 -30.88
CA LYS A 177 9.65 18.60 -29.58
C LYS A 177 10.57 19.46 -28.69
N ALA A 178 11.74 19.84 -29.21
CA ALA A 178 12.71 20.64 -28.47
C ALA A 178 12.21 22.04 -28.06
N ASN A 179 11.27 22.63 -28.81
CA ASN A 179 10.77 23.99 -28.53
C ASN A 179 9.50 24.03 -27.70
N ARG A 180 8.72 22.95 -27.67
CA ARG A 180 7.34 22.99 -27.17
C ARG A 180 7.09 22.12 -25.93
N PHE A 181 7.88 21.07 -25.72
CA PHE A 181 7.65 20.15 -24.61
C PHE A 181 8.35 20.60 -23.33
N ASP A 182 7.57 20.65 -22.24
CA ASP A 182 8.11 20.64 -20.88
C ASP A 182 8.86 19.32 -20.66
N TYR A 183 9.82 19.31 -19.73
CA TYR A 183 10.66 18.14 -19.50
C TYR A 183 11.12 18.05 -18.05
N VAL A 184 11.58 16.86 -17.66
CA VAL A 184 12.16 16.59 -16.34
C VAL A 184 13.55 15.98 -16.47
N THR A 185 14.31 15.99 -15.39
CA THR A 185 15.54 15.21 -15.22
C THR A 185 15.31 14.18 -14.12
N PHE A 186 14.77 13.01 -14.47
CA PHE A 186 14.35 12.02 -13.47
C PHE A 186 15.47 11.62 -12.51
N SER A 187 16.72 11.62 -12.96
CA SER A 187 17.89 11.19 -12.20
C SER A 187 18.38 12.17 -11.14
N GLY A 188 17.76 13.35 -11.00
CA GLY A 188 18.09 14.23 -9.89
C GLY A 188 17.47 15.62 -9.93
N THR A 189 17.79 16.38 -8.90
CA THR A 189 17.50 17.81 -8.80
C THR A 189 18.75 18.62 -9.12
N PHE A 190 18.56 19.79 -9.72
CA PHE A 190 19.66 20.60 -10.26
C PHE A 190 19.44 22.07 -9.94
N GLU A 191 20.51 22.82 -9.71
CA GLU A 191 20.44 24.29 -9.72
C GLU A 191 20.26 24.81 -11.15
N LYS A 192 20.94 24.16 -12.09
CA LYS A 192 20.89 24.39 -13.53
C LYS A 192 21.13 23.06 -14.23
N ARG A 193 20.45 22.78 -15.34
CA ARG A 193 20.59 21.53 -16.08
C ARG A 193 21.98 21.37 -16.69
N ASN A 194 22.85 20.74 -15.92
CA ASN A 194 24.12 20.13 -16.32
C ASN A 194 24.62 19.25 -15.14
N ASP A 195 25.46 18.29 -15.43
CA ASP A 195 25.91 17.30 -14.43
C ASP A 195 26.71 17.93 -13.28
N SER A 196 27.45 19.02 -13.54
CA SER A 196 28.22 19.75 -12.52
C SER A 196 27.36 20.56 -11.54
N ASN A 197 26.09 20.78 -11.85
CA ASN A 197 25.12 21.49 -11.02
C ASN A 197 24.04 20.56 -10.44
N LEU A 198 24.34 19.26 -10.35
CA LEU A 198 23.53 18.29 -9.60
C LEU A 198 23.51 18.70 -8.12
N LEU A 199 22.31 18.84 -7.55
CA LEU A 199 22.11 19.06 -6.12
C LEU A 199 21.96 17.73 -5.39
N GLU A 200 21.12 16.85 -5.92
CA GLU A 200 20.84 15.54 -5.34
C GLU A 200 20.46 14.54 -6.42
N HIS A 201 21.07 13.35 -6.39
CA HIS A 201 20.70 12.24 -7.25
C HIS A 201 19.43 11.59 -6.72
N SER A 202 18.46 11.31 -7.60
CA SER A 202 17.16 10.79 -7.19
C SER A 202 17.13 9.29 -6.93
N ASN A 203 18.22 8.58 -7.19
CA ASN A 203 18.30 7.12 -7.29
C ASN A 203 17.41 6.52 -8.40
N LEU A 204 17.08 7.34 -9.41
CA LEU A 204 16.39 6.89 -10.62
C LEU A 204 17.32 6.92 -11.83
N LEU A 205 17.20 5.89 -12.65
CA LEU A 205 17.81 5.81 -13.98
C LEU A 205 16.70 5.82 -15.02
N THR A 206 16.85 6.65 -16.06
CA THR A 206 15.94 6.66 -17.21
C THR A 206 16.57 5.96 -18.38
N ILE A 207 15.92 4.91 -18.86
CA ILE A 207 16.25 4.21 -20.09
C ILE A 207 15.29 4.66 -21.18
N ASP A 208 15.88 5.04 -22.30
CA ASP A 208 15.16 5.53 -23.46
C ASP A 208 15.25 4.52 -24.60
N PHE A 209 14.08 4.07 -25.05
CA PHE A 209 13.91 3.16 -26.16
C PHE A 209 13.25 3.92 -27.31
N ASP A 210 13.95 4.06 -28.43
CA ASP A 210 13.44 4.70 -29.64
C ASP A 210 13.18 3.66 -30.73
N HIS A 211 12.22 3.94 -31.62
CA HIS A 211 11.95 3.17 -32.84
C HIS A 211 11.67 1.68 -32.60
N LEU A 212 10.78 1.38 -31.65
CA LEU A 212 10.38 0.01 -31.30
C LEU A 212 9.36 -0.55 -32.29
N ASP A 213 9.65 -1.75 -32.83
CA ASP A 213 8.72 -2.49 -33.70
C ASP A 213 7.48 -2.99 -32.94
N ASN A 214 7.66 -3.46 -31.69
CA ASN A 214 6.58 -4.01 -30.88
C ASN A 214 6.56 -3.43 -29.47
N LEU A 215 6.07 -2.19 -29.38
CA LEU A 215 6.02 -1.40 -28.14
C LEU A 215 5.24 -2.09 -27.01
N GLN A 216 4.11 -2.73 -27.31
CA GLN A 216 3.26 -3.33 -26.27
C GLN A 216 3.89 -4.58 -25.66
N GLU A 217 4.58 -5.39 -26.48
CA GLU A 217 5.29 -6.56 -25.98
C GLU A 217 6.45 -6.15 -25.07
N LEU A 218 7.29 -5.20 -25.51
CA LEU A 218 8.39 -4.71 -24.66
C LEU A 218 7.85 -4.08 -23.37
N LYS A 219 6.77 -3.29 -23.45
CA LYS A 219 6.12 -2.73 -22.26
C LYS A 219 5.74 -3.82 -21.25
N LYS A 220 5.16 -4.93 -21.72
CA LYS A 220 4.82 -6.06 -20.86
C LYS A 220 6.06 -6.73 -20.28
N GLN A 221 7.10 -6.93 -21.09
CA GLN A 221 8.36 -7.53 -20.64
C GLN A 221 9.03 -6.68 -19.54
N LEU A 222 9.16 -5.37 -19.74
CA LEU A 222 9.77 -4.46 -18.76
C LEU A 222 8.99 -4.39 -17.44
N LEU A 223 7.65 -4.48 -17.49
CA LEU A 223 6.82 -4.54 -16.27
C LEU A 223 6.96 -5.86 -15.50
N ASN A 224 7.48 -6.90 -16.13
CA ASN A 224 7.73 -8.21 -15.52
C ASN A 224 9.23 -8.58 -15.56
N ASP A 225 10.11 -7.59 -15.63
CA ASP A 225 11.55 -7.81 -15.67
C ASP A 225 12.02 -8.49 -14.36
N GLU A 226 12.93 -9.46 -14.49
CA GLU A 226 13.40 -10.27 -13.36
C GLU A 226 14.28 -9.49 -12.38
N TYR A 227 15.06 -8.51 -12.88
CA TYR A 227 16.08 -7.82 -12.09
C TYR A 227 15.69 -6.39 -11.72
N PHE A 228 14.82 -5.75 -12.51
CA PHE A 228 14.46 -4.36 -12.31
C PHE A 228 12.96 -4.18 -12.09
N GLU A 229 12.61 -3.65 -10.93
CA GLU A 229 11.26 -3.18 -10.69
C GLU A 229 11.04 -1.85 -11.43
N THR A 230 9.98 -1.80 -12.24
CA THR A 230 9.61 -0.58 -12.95
C THR A 230 9.06 0.45 -11.97
N GLU A 231 9.69 1.62 -11.87
CA GLU A 231 9.18 2.73 -11.06
C GLU A 231 8.15 3.57 -11.83
N MET A 232 8.42 3.81 -13.11
CA MET A 232 7.51 4.47 -14.05
C MET A 232 7.80 4.02 -15.48
N LEU A 233 6.76 3.85 -16.30
CA LEU A 233 6.91 3.48 -17.71
C LEU A 233 5.84 4.15 -18.57
N PHE A 234 6.27 4.86 -19.62
CA PHE A 234 5.35 5.56 -20.51
C PHE A 234 5.86 5.64 -21.95
N THR A 235 4.94 5.86 -22.86
CA THR A 235 5.17 6.00 -24.30
C THR A 235 5.84 7.33 -24.59
N SER A 236 6.89 7.33 -25.42
CA SER A 236 7.63 8.53 -25.80
C SER A 236 6.75 9.56 -26.54
N PRO A 237 7.14 10.84 -26.61
CA PRO A 237 6.38 11.86 -27.33
C PRO A 237 6.07 11.50 -28.78
N SER A 238 7.00 10.88 -29.48
CA SER A 238 6.85 10.46 -30.88
C SER A 238 5.85 9.31 -31.06
N GLY A 239 5.59 8.52 -30.02
CA GLY A 239 4.63 7.40 -30.03
C GLY A 239 5.21 6.05 -30.41
N ASP A 240 6.47 5.99 -30.84
CA ASP A 240 7.18 4.79 -31.32
C ASP A 240 8.29 4.32 -30.36
N GLY A 241 8.28 4.81 -29.13
CA GLY A 241 9.30 4.49 -28.12
C GLY A 241 8.75 4.42 -26.71
N LEU A 242 9.58 4.00 -25.76
CA LEU A 242 9.26 3.90 -24.34
C LEU A 242 10.30 4.64 -23.50
N LYS A 243 9.85 5.26 -22.41
CA LYS A 243 10.71 5.76 -21.33
C LYS A 243 10.51 4.85 -20.13
N TRP A 244 11.56 4.16 -19.72
CA TRP A 244 11.55 3.24 -18.59
C TRP A 244 12.39 3.80 -17.45
N ILE A 245 11.76 4.02 -16.32
CA ILE A 245 12.40 4.58 -15.13
C ILE A 245 12.51 3.44 -14.12
N ILE A 246 13.75 3.19 -13.68
CA ILE A 246 14.10 2.15 -12.70
C ILE A 246 14.88 2.76 -11.54
N ARG A 247 14.87 2.09 -10.40
CA ARG A 247 15.69 2.48 -9.25
C ARG A 247 17.11 1.92 -9.36
N ILE A 248 18.10 2.72 -8.96
CA ILE A 248 19.52 2.35 -8.87
C ILE A 248 20.11 2.84 -7.54
N ASP A 249 21.26 2.31 -7.12
CA ASP A 249 21.94 2.73 -5.89
C ASP A 249 23.32 3.33 -6.17
N VAL A 250 23.37 4.65 -6.38
CA VAL A 250 24.62 5.35 -6.73
C VAL A 250 25.61 5.48 -5.56
N SER A 251 25.35 4.87 -4.40
CA SER A 251 26.31 4.83 -3.30
C SER A 251 27.45 3.84 -3.54
N GLU A 252 27.22 2.79 -4.35
CA GLU A 252 28.22 1.76 -4.65
C GLU A 252 28.96 2.01 -5.97
N VAL A 253 28.23 2.41 -7.02
CA VAL A 253 28.80 2.67 -8.36
C VAL A 253 28.15 3.90 -8.99
N THR A 254 28.84 4.54 -9.94
CA THR A 254 28.35 5.79 -10.52
C THR A 254 27.13 5.58 -11.42
N HIS A 255 26.35 6.64 -11.63
CA HIS A 255 25.21 6.65 -12.56
C HIS A 255 25.58 6.12 -13.96
N SER A 256 26.71 6.56 -14.50
CA SER A 256 27.18 6.16 -15.84
C SER A 256 27.57 4.68 -15.90
N GLU A 257 28.16 4.14 -14.83
CA GLU A 257 28.47 2.71 -14.71
C GLU A 257 27.19 1.88 -14.63
N TYR A 258 26.20 2.29 -13.84
CA TYR A 258 24.88 1.67 -13.83
C TYR A 258 24.25 1.70 -15.22
N PHE A 259 24.24 2.87 -15.89
CA PHE A 259 23.69 2.98 -17.23
C PHE A 259 24.35 1.99 -18.19
N THR A 260 25.68 1.87 -18.14
CA THR A 260 26.43 0.91 -18.97
C THR A 260 26.04 -0.54 -18.66
N ALA A 261 25.94 -0.91 -17.39
CA ALA A 261 25.54 -2.26 -16.98
C ALA A 261 24.10 -2.59 -17.42
N VAL A 262 23.17 -1.66 -17.21
CA VAL A 262 21.76 -1.82 -17.60
C VAL A 262 21.61 -1.88 -19.11
N ALA A 263 22.33 -1.04 -19.87
CA ALA A 263 22.35 -1.09 -21.32
C ALA A 263 22.84 -2.44 -21.85
N ASN A 264 23.92 -2.99 -21.28
CA ASN A 264 24.43 -4.32 -21.63
C ASN A 264 23.43 -5.43 -21.30
N TYR A 265 22.78 -5.35 -20.14
CA TYR A 265 21.72 -6.27 -19.75
C TYR A 265 20.56 -6.24 -20.75
N ILE A 266 20.04 -5.05 -21.07
CA ILE A 266 18.95 -4.89 -22.03
C ILE A 266 19.33 -5.44 -23.40
N LYS A 267 20.56 -5.18 -23.85
CA LYS A 267 21.04 -5.72 -25.11
C LYS A 267 21.08 -7.25 -25.10
N HIS A 268 21.52 -7.86 -24.02
CA HIS A 268 21.59 -9.32 -23.91
C HIS A 268 20.22 -9.97 -23.77
N THR A 269 19.33 -9.39 -22.95
CA THR A 269 18.03 -9.97 -22.58
C THR A 269 16.95 -9.70 -23.63
N TYR A 270 16.90 -8.47 -24.15
CA TYR A 270 15.85 -8.03 -25.06
C TYR A 270 16.33 -7.87 -26.51
N ASN A 271 17.65 -7.95 -26.76
CA ASN A 271 18.27 -7.69 -28.06
C ASN A 271 17.96 -6.27 -28.59
N ILE A 272 17.83 -5.29 -27.69
CA ILE A 272 17.52 -3.89 -28.01
C ILE A 272 18.70 -3.00 -27.65
N GLU A 273 19.01 -2.05 -28.53
CA GLU A 273 19.98 -0.99 -28.26
C GLU A 273 19.26 0.20 -27.59
N VAL A 274 19.86 0.78 -26.56
CA VAL A 274 19.31 1.95 -25.84
C VAL A 274 20.05 3.23 -26.21
N ASP A 275 19.36 4.38 -26.12
CA ASP A 275 19.98 5.69 -26.36
C ASP A 275 21.05 5.98 -25.29
N GLN A 276 22.30 6.15 -25.73
CA GLN A 276 23.47 6.30 -24.88
C GLN A 276 23.55 7.63 -24.11
N SER A 277 22.67 8.59 -24.39
CA SER A 277 22.61 9.86 -23.67
C SER A 277 21.96 9.74 -22.28
N GLY A 278 21.35 8.60 -21.96
CA GLY A 278 20.86 8.29 -20.62
C GLY A 278 21.97 8.14 -19.57
N LYS A 279 23.25 8.07 -19.97
CA LYS A 279 24.40 8.04 -19.05
C LYS A 279 24.66 9.38 -18.35
N ASP A 280 24.14 10.48 -18.89
CA ASP A 280 24.30 11.83 -18.34
C ASP A 280 23.20 12.07 -17.30
N VAL A 281 23.55 12.40 -16.06
CA VAL A 281 22.56 12.56 -14.97
C VAL A 281 21.56 13.69 -15.29
N SER A 282 21.99 14.72 -16.00
CA SER A 282 21.18 15.87 -16.41
C SER A 282 20.36 15.65 -17.70
N ARG A 283 20.20 14.39 -18.13
CA ARG A 283 19.44 14.02 -19.33
C ARG A 283 17.99 14.49 -19.23
N ALA A 284 17.62 15.36 -20.17
CA ALA A 284 16.24 15.83 -20.31
C ALA A 284 15.34 14.72 -20.86
N CYS A 285 14.21 14.47 -20.18
CA CYS A 285 13.13 13.59 -20.61
C CYS A 285 11.85 14.41 -20.82
N PHE A 286 11.39 14.53 -22.07
CA PHE A 286 10.19 15.28 -22.44
C PHE A 286 8.92 14.61 -21.92
N LEU A 287 7.94 15.40 -21.50
CA LEU A 287 6.69 14.92 -20.92
C LEU A 287 5.57 14.87 -21.98
N PRO A 288 5.14 13.68 -22.43
CA PRO A 288 4.06 13.53 -23.39
C PRO A 288 2.70 13.36 -22.71
N TYR A 289 1.65 13.20 -23.53
CA TYR A 289 0.40 12.60 -23.09
C TYR A 289 0.42 11.09 -23.33
N ASP A 290 0.29 10.34 -22.24
CA ASP A 290 0.10 8.89 -22.26
C ASP A 290 -0.88 8.48 -21.14
N PRO A 291 -2.18 8.31 -21.45
CA PRO A 291 -3.17 7.85 -20.47
C PRO A 291 -2.96 6.39 -20.04
N THR A 292 -2.06 5.66 -20.70
CA THR A 292 -1.73 4.27 -20.39
C THR A 292 -0.41 4.13 -19.63
N ALA A 293 0.19 5.24 -19.20
CA ALA A 293 1.42 5.22 -18.42
C ALA A 293 1.24 4.36 -17.16
N PHE A 294 2.32 3.72 -16.74
CA PHE A 294 2.40 2.95 -15.50
C PHE A 294 3.18 3.74 -14.45
N LEU A 295 2.71 3.68 -13.19
CA LEU A 295 3.41 4.18 -12.02
C LEU A 295 3.39 3.09 -10.95
N HIS A 296 4.55 2.79 -10.40
CA HIS A 296 4.66 1.82 -9.31
C HIS A 296 3.84 2.29 -8.10
N LYS A 297 3.21 1.34 -7.41
CA LYS A 297 2.30 1.64 -6.28
C LYS A 297 2.98 2.45 -5.16
N ARG A 298 4.28 2.27 -4.94
CA ARG A 298 5.05 3.04 -3.94
C ARG A 298 5.08 4.54 -4.17
N HIS A 299 4.87 4.99 -5.41
CA HIS A 299 4.89 6.41 -5.75
C HIS A 299 3.50 7.04 -5.73
N GLN A 300 2.44 6.25 -5.56
CA GLN A 300 1.07 6.75 -5.52
C GLN A 300 0.88 7.66 -4.29
N VAL A 301 -0.04 8.62 -4.41
CA VAL A 301 -0.28 9.62 -3.36
C VAL A 301 -0.74 8.92 -2.08
N LEU A 302 -0.04 9.18 -0.97
CA LEU A 302 -0.52 8.92 0.40
C LEU A 302 -1.86 9.63 0.65
#